data_AF-A0AAV9K6M1-F1
#
_entry.id   AF-A0AAV9K6M1-F1
#
_cell.length_a   1.000
_cell.length_b   1.000
_cell.length_c   1.000
_cell.angle_alpha   90.00
_cell.angle_beta   90.00
_cell.angle_gamma   90.00
#
_symmetry.space_group_name_H-M   'P 1'
#
loop_
_entity.id
_entity.type
_entity.pdbx_description
1 polymer ?
#
loop_
_entity_poly.entity_id
_entity_poly.type
_entity_poly.pdbx_seq_one_letter_code
_entity_poly.pdbx_strand_id
1 'polypeptide(L)'
;MGEEYGVQPSAEHDACVVDMLGRVGWLDEVHNFSKQLGVEGNVLGRWGSLLAACRVHRNFELGKIVSSKMLELEGSDGIYGYHILLSNIYAEVGNWQSVDNVRRGMHKMGLSKEVGCSWIDTSGYPHCFVSKDKKYPQYCMIYDMLGYLTINMKDAGYKPKLELIEEWIYGLEE
;
A
#
# COMPACT_ATOMS: atom_id res chain seq x y z
N MET A 1 -5.65 3.87 -30.69
CA MET A 1 -6.91 4.52 -30.24
C MET A 1 -7.25 5.75 -31.08
N GLY A 2 -6.41 6.78 -31.12
CA GLY A 2 -6.71 8.03 -31.87
C GLY A 2 -6.84 7.85 -33.38
N GLU A 3 -5.88 7.19 -34.03
CA GLU A 3 -5.87 7.06 -35.50
C GLU A 3 -6.83 5.99 -36.03
N GLU A 4 -6.94 4.86 -35.33
CA GLU A 4 -7.72 3.70 -35.81
C GLU A 4 -9.21 3.75 -35.40
N TYR A 5 -9.50 4.26 -34.20
CA TYR A 5 -10.87 4.27 -33.64
C TYR A 5 -11.43 5.68 -33.49
N GLY A 6 -10.66 6.73 -33.81
CA GLY A 6 -11.07 8.13 -33.62
C GLY A 6 -11.23 8.55 -32.16
N VAL A 7 -10.78 7.71 -31.21
CA VAL A 7 -10.93 7.96 -29.76
C VAL A 7 -9.63 8.52 -29.21
N GLN A 8 -9.67 9.75 -28.72
CA GLN A 8 -8.53 10.34 -27.99
C GLN A 8 -8.40 9.65 -26.62
N PRO A 9 -7.22 9.11 -26.27
CA PRO A 9 -6.99 8.53 -24.96
C PRO A 9 -7.27 9.54 -23.84
N SER A 10 -7.98 9.10 -22.81
CA SER A 10 -8.15 9.87 -21.58
C SER A 10 -7.09 9.45 -20.54
N ALA A 11 -6.95 10.25 -19.48
CA ALA A 11 -6.05 9.95 -18.38
C ALA A 11 -6.32 8.58 -17.73
N GLU A 12 -7.58 8.15 -17.72
CA GLU A 12 -7.99 6.83 -17.22
C GLU A 12 -7.51 5.70 -18.14
N HIS A 13 -7.54 5.90 -19.46
CA HIS A 13 -7.00 4.93 -20.40
C HIS A 13 -5.49 4.76 -20.20
N ASP A 14 -4.76 5.86 -20.03
CA ASP A 14 -3.31 5.83 -19.78
C ASP A 14 -2.99 5.14 -18.45
N ALA A 15 -3.77 5.41 -17.40
CA ALA A 15 -3.63 4.73 -16.11
C ALA A 15 -3.89 3.22 -16.21
N CYS A 16 -4.90 2.81 -16.98
CA CYS A 16 -5.17 1.40 -17.26
C CYS A 16 -4.02 0.73 -18.01
N VAL A 17 -3.44 1.39 -19.02
CA VAL A 17 -2.28 0.85 -19.75
C VAL A 17 -1.08 0.68 -18.81
N VAL A 18 -0.82 1.67 -17.97
CA VAL A 18 0.24 1.62 -16.95
C VAL A 18 0.03 0.47 -15.96
N ASP A 19 -1.18 0.30 -15.41
CA ASP A 19 -1.50 -0.80 -14.48
C ASP A 19 -1.37 -2.17 -15.16
N MET A 20 -1.90 -2.33 -16.37
CA MET A 20 -1.82 -3.59 -17.13
C MET A 20 -0.37 -3.98 -17.44
N LEU A 21 0.43 -3.05 -17.98
CA LEU A 21 1.83 -3.30 -18.31
C LEU A 21 2.68 -3.50 -17.04
N GLY A 22 2.40 -2.77 -15.97
CA GLY A 22 3.06 -2.94 -14.68
C GLY A 22 2.81 -4.33 -14.09
N ARG A 23 1.58 -4.84 -14.16
CA ARG A 23 1.25 -6.19 -13.67
C ARG A 23 2.00 -7.29 -14.39
N VAL A 24 2.27 -7.15 -15.68
CA VAL A 24 3.05 -8.14 -16.46
C VAL A 24 4.58 -7.95 -16.36
N GLY A 25 5.04 -6.90 -15.67
CA GLY A 25 6.46 -6.70 -15.35
C GLY A 25 7.24 -5.89 -16.38
N TRP A 26 6.57 -5.21 -17.31
CA TRP A 26 7.20 -4.36 -18.32
C TRP A 26 7.52 -2.98 -17.75
N LEU A 27 8.36 -2.98 -16.71
CA LEU A 27 8.57 -1.82 -15.86
C LEU A 27 9.30 -0.68 -16.57
N ASP A 28 10.25 -0.98 -17.46
CA ASP A 28 11.00 0.01 -18.22
C ASP A 28 10.11 0.70 -19.26
N GLU A 29 9.26 -0.06 -19.95
CA GLU A 29 8.26 0.45 -20.88
C GLU A 29 7.28 1.38 -20.18
N VAL A 30 6.76 0.96 -19.02
CA VAL A 30 5.85 1.77 -18.21
C VAL A 30 6.52 3.05 -17.71
N HIS A 31 7.77 2.96 -17.28
CA HIS A 31 8.53 4.12 -16.81
C HIS A 31 8.76 5.13 -17.94
N ASN A 32 9.13 4.67 -19.13
CA ASN A 32 9.33 5.52 -20.29
C ASN A 32 8.00 6.14 -20.77
N PHE A 33 6.93 5.34 -20.82
CA PHE A 33 5.59 5.82 -21.15
C PHE A 33 5.11 6.89 -20.16
N SER A 34 5.32 6.67 -18.86
CA SER A 34 4.95 7.62 -17.81
C SER A 34 5.72 8.95 -17.93
N LYS A 35 6.99 8.90 -18.34
CA LYS A 35 7.80 10.10 -18.64
C LYS A 35 7.31 10.86 -19.87
N GLN A 36 6.94 10.16 -20.95
CA GLN A 36 6.47 10.78 -22.19
C GLN A 36 5.20 11.59 -21.99
N LEU A 37 4.27 11.07 -21.19
CA LEU A 37 3.02 11.76 -20.82
C LEU A 37 3.22 12.96 -19.87
N GLY A 38 4.41 13.14 -19.30
CA GLY A 38 4.72 14.28 -18.44
C GLY A 38 3.80 14.44 -17.23
N VAL A 39 3.48 15.69 -16.89
CA VAL A 39 2.64 16.09 -15.74
C VAL A 39 1.14 16.21 -16.09
N GLU A 40 0.74 15.80 -17.29
CA GLU A 40 -0.66 15.85 -17.71
C GLU A 40 -1.45 14.61 -17.20
N GLY A 41 -2.75 14.80 -16.95
CA GLY A 41 -3.66 13.72 -16.53
C GLY A 41 -3.43 13.21 -15.10
N ASN A 42 -3.75 11.93 -14.85
CA ASN A 42 -3.67 11.29 -13.53
C ASN A 42 -2.24 10.86 -13.19
N VAL A 43 -1.36 11.85 -13.03
CA VAL A 43 0.08 11.65 -12.75
C VAL A 43 0.30 10.76 -11.53
N LEU A 44 -0.40 11.01 -10.43
CA LEU A 44 -0.27 10.24 -9.20
C LEU A 44 -0.69 8.78 -9.38
N GLY A 45 -1.82 8.53 -10.06
CA GLY A 45 -2.29 7.16 -10.32
C GLY A 45 -1.32 6.37 -11.20
N ARG A 46 -0.70 7.02 -12.19
CA ARG A 46 0.30 6.39 -13.07
C ARG A 46 1.56 5.99 -12.29
N TRP A 47 2.17 6.94 -11.58
CA TRP A 47 3.37 6.65 -10.79
C TRP A 47 3.08 5.69 -9.63
N GLY A 48 1.90 5.78 -9.00
CA GLY A 48 1.47 4.86 -7.95
C GLY A 48 1.31 3.42 -8.45
N SER A 49 0.75 3.25 -9.64
CA SER A 49 0.62 1.93 -10.30
C SER A 49 1.99 1.34 -10.65
N LEU A 50 2.91 2.17 -11.19
CA LEU A 50 4.28 1.74 -11.44
C LEU A 50 5.01 1.39 -10.13
N LEU A 51 4.83 2.16 -9.06
CA LEU A 51 5.41 1.87 -7.75
C LEU A 51 4.92 0.53 -7.20
N ALA A 52 3.62 0.25 -7.32
CA ALA A 52 3.03 -1.02 -6.93
C ALA A 52 3.59 -2.19 -7.76
N ALA A 53 3.77 -1.99 -9.06
CA ALA A 53 4.39 -2.98 -9.95
C ALA A 53 5.85 -3.25 -9.57
N CYS A 54 6.63 -2.22 -9.25
CA CYS A 54 8.01 -2.36 -8.77
C CYS A 54 8.09 -3.27 -7.54
N ARG A 55 7.12 -3.15 -6.62
CA ARG A 55 7.02 -4.01 -5.43
C ARG A 55 6.75 -5.48 -5.82
N VAL A 56 5.72 -5.71 -6.63
CA VAL A 56 5.32 -7.06 -7.07
C VAL A 56 6.46 -7.79 -7.77
N HIS A 57 7.20 -7.10 -8.64
CA HIS A 57 8.30 -7.64 -9.42
C HIS A 57 9.68 -7.48 -8.76
N ARG A 58 9.72 -7.03 -7.49
CA ARG A 58 10.95 -6.84 -6.71
C ARG A 58 12.02 -5.96 -7.39
N ASN A 59 11.60 -4.99 -8.20
CA ASN A 59 12.50 -4.00 -8.79
C ASN A 59 12.62 -2.77 -7.88
N PHE A 60 13.41 -2.94 -6.83
CA PHE A 60 13.57 -1.93 -5.78
C PHE A 60 14.32 -0.68 -6.23
N GLU A 61 15.21 -0.80 -7.23
CA GLU A 61 15.93 0.35 -7.79
C GLU A 61 14.98 1.31 -8.50
N LEU A 62 14.10 0.78 -9.37
CA LEU A 62 13.08 1.60 -10.01
C LEU A 62 12.06 2.11 -8.98
N GLY A 63 11.69 1.27 -8.00
CA GLY A 63 10.79 1.67 -6.91
C GLY A 63 11.30 2.90 -6.15
N LYS A 64 12.60 2.97 -5.86
CA LYS A 64 13.23 4.16 -5.24
C LYS A 64 13.08 5.40 -6.13
N ILE A 65 13.43 5.30 -7.41
CA ILE A 65 13.34 6.42 -8.36
C ILE A 65 11.90 6.95 -8.46
N VAL A 66 10.94 6.03 -8.67
CA VAL A 66 9.52 6.36 -8.79
C VAL A 66 9.01 7.01 -7.50
N SER A 67 9.40 6.48 -6.36
CA SER A 67 8.97 7.03 -5.07
C SER A 67 9.47 8.44 -4.80
N SER A 68 10.74 8.74 -5.12
CA SER A 68 11.28 10.10 -5.00
C SER A 68 10.53 11.05 -5.93
N LYS A 69 10.24 10.61 -7.15
CA LYS A 69 9.44 11.38 -8.12
C LYS A 69 8.05 11.69 -7.59
N MET A 70 7.40 10.72 -6.95
CA MET A 70 6.08 10.93 -6.35
C MET A 70 6.16 11.96 -5.23
N LEU A 71 7.12 11.86 -4.32
CA LEU A 71 7.31 12.83 -3.24
C LEU A 71 7.56 14.27 -3.75
N GLU A 72 8.23 14.43 -4.90
CA GLU A 72 8.41 15.75 -5.54
C GLU A 72 7.11 16.32 -6.14
N LEU A 73 6.18 15.45 -6.57
CA LEU A 73 4.93 15.83 -7.21
C LEU A 73 3.83 16.20 -6.21
N GLU A 74 4.00 15.90 -4.92
CA GLU A 74 2.95 16.10 -3.91
C GLU A 74 2.94 17.52 -3.34
N GLY A 75 1.85 18.25 -3.62
CA GLY A 75 1.32 19.27 -2.71
C GLY A 75 0.61 18.60 -1.53
N SER A 76 0.57 19.28 -0.39
CA SER A 76 0.36 18.77 0.98
C SER A 76 -0.84 17.87 1.29
N ASP A 77 -1.76 17.63 0.36
CA ASP A 77 -3.07 17.08 0.70
C ASP A 77 -3.32 15.71 0.03
N GLY A 78 -3.47 14.67 0.87
CA GLY A 78 -4.22 13.46 0.51
C GLY A 78 -3.45 12.19 0.16
N ILE A 79 -2.20 11.98 0.62
CA ILE A 79 -1.33 10.99 -0.02
C ILE A 79 -0.48 10.10 0.92
N TYR A 80 -0.99 9.82 2.12
CA TYR A 80 -0.39 8.84 3.04
C TYR A 80 -0.20 7.45 2.40
N GLY A 81 -1.01 7.08 1.39
CA GLY A 81 -0.93 5.80 0.68
C GLY A 81 0.41 5.52 0.00
N TYR A 82 1.02 6.51 -0.66
CA TYR A 82 2.28 6.30 -1.38
C TYR A 82 3.49 6.30 -0.44
N HIS A 83 3.48 7.11 0.62
CA HIS A 83 4.47 7.00 1.68
C HIS A 83 4.47 5.61 2.32
N ILE A 84 3.28 5.04 2.56
CA ILE A 84 3.15 3.67 3.09
C ILE A 84 3.70 2.67 2.06
N LEU A 85 3.34 2.80 0.79
CA LEU A 85 3.82 1.90 -0.25
C LEU A 85 5.35 1.95 -0.37
N LEU A 86 5.96 3.14 -0.31
CA LEU A 86 7.40 3.32 -0.26
C LEU A 86 8.02 2.69 0.98
N SER A 87 7.45 2.95 2.16
CA SER A 87 7.89 2.31 3.41
C SER A 87 7.83 0.79 3.31
N ASN A 88 6.84 0.22 2.63
CA ASN A 88 6.74 -1.22 2.43
C ASN A 88 7.81 -1.76 1.48
N ILE A 89 8.10 -1.05 0.40
CA ILE A 89 9.19 -1.41 -0.53
C ILE A 89 10.54 -1.41 0.19
N TYR A 90 10.80 -0.43 1.06
CA TYR A 90 12.03 -0.41 1.87
C TYR A 90 12.11 -1.54 2.89
N ALA A 91 10.97 -1.88 3.52
CA ALA A 91 10.92 -3.00 4.44
C ALA A 91 11.17 -4.34 3.73
N GLU A 92 10.62 -4.55 2.52
CA GLU A 92 10.83 -5.77 1.72
C GLU A 92 12.30 -6.00 1.30
N VAL A 93 13.16 -4.98 1.38
CA VAL A 93 14.62 -5.10 1.18
C VAL A 93 15.44 -4.99 2.47
N GLY A 94 14.79 -5.02 3.63
CA GLY A 94 15.44 -4.88 4.94
C GLY A 94 16.07 -3.51 5.20
N ASN A 95 15.71 -2.47 4.44
CA ASN A 95 16.24 -1.12 4.63
C ASN A 95 15.43 -0.35 5.69
N TRP A 96 15.55 -0.80 6.94
CA TRP A 96 14.83 -0.23 8.08
C TRP A 96 15.13 1.25 8.33
N GLN A 97 16.34 1.71 7.99
CA GLN A 97 16.67 3.14 8.10
C GLN A 97 15.81 4.00 7.17
N SER A 98 15.55 3.54 5.95
CA SER A 98 14.67 4.23 5.01
C SER A 98 13.20 4.14 5.43
N VAL A 99 12.77 3.00 6.00
CA VAL A 99 11.45 2.84 6.62
C VAL A 99 11.22 3.93 7.67
N ASP A 100 12.16 4.07 8.61
CA ASP A 100 12.08 5.08 9.67
C ASP A 100 12.10 6.50 9.13
N ASN A 101 12.91 6.78 8.11
CA ASN A 101 12.94 8.10 7.48
C ASN A 101 11.59 8.48 6.86
N VAL A 102 10.97 7.55 6.13
CA VAL A 102 9.66 7.76 5.52
C VAL A 102 8.59 7.97 6.60
N ARG A 103 8.54 7.11 7.62
CA ARG A 103 7.56 7.21 8.72
C ARG A 103 7.72 8.49 9.54
N ARG A 104 8.95 8.92 9.83
CA ARG A 104 9.22 10.21 10.49
C ARG A 104 8.81 11.39 9.61
N GLY A 105 9.04 11.31 8.30
CA GLY A 105 8.57 12.30 7.33
C GLY A 105 7.05 12.44 7.37
N MET A 106 6.33 11.33 7.30
CA MET A 106 4.87 11.30 7.43
C MET A 106 4.40 11.95 8.73
N HIS A 107 5.01 11.60 9.86
CA HIS A 107 4.63 12.16 11.16
C HIS A 107 4.83 13.68 11.22
N LYS A 108 5.95 14.20 10.71
CA LYS A 108 6.23 15.64 10.64
C LYS A 108 5.23 16.40 9.77
N MET A 109 4.72 15.75 8.73
CA MET A 109 3.71 16.31 7.82
C MET A 109 2.27 16.15 8.37
N GLY A 110 2.09 15.53 9.53
CA GLY A 110 0.76 15.21 10.07
C GLY A 110 0.03 14.12 9.27
N LEU A 111 0.73 13.43 8.36
CA LEU A 111 0.17 12.35 7.56
C LEU A 111 0.06 11.10 8.43
N SER A 112 -1.17 10.61 8.58
CA SER A 112 -1.46 9.32 9.20
C SER A 112 -2.26 8.47 8.24
N LYS A 113 -2.02 7.16 8.27
CA LYS A 113 -2.89 6.23 7.56
C LYS A 113 -4.27 6.28 8.20
N GLU A 114 -5.32 6.47 7.41
CA GLU A 114 -6.66 6.14 7.88
C GLU A 114 -6.71 4.64 8.17
N VAL A 115 -6.86 4.30 9.45
CA VAL A 115 -6.96 2.92 9.87
C VAL A 115 -8.34 2.40 9.54
N GLY A 116 -8.40 1.34 8.73
CA GLY A 116 -9.63 0.59 8.55
C GLY A 116 -10.08 0.02 9.90
N CYS A 117 -11.37 0.12 10.18
CA CYS A 117 -12.00 -0.54 11.32
C CYS A 117 -13.12 -1.44 10.84
N SER A 118 -13.30 -2.56 11.53
CA SER A 118 -14.54 -3.34 11.47
C SER A 118 -15.43 -2.87 12.61
N TRP A 119 -16.75 -2.89 12.43
CA TRP A 119 -17.65 -2.49 13.50
C TRP A 119 -18.87 -3.40 13.57
N ILE A 120 -19.43 -3.52 14.77
CA ILE A 120 -20.70 -4.20 15.02
C ILE A 120 -21.61 -3.27 15.80
N ASP A 121 -22.91 -3.39 15.60
CA ASP A 121 -23.91 -2.72 16.43
C ASP A 121 -24.45 -3.72 17.45
N THR A 122 -24.42 -3.33 18.73
CA THR A 122 -25.14 -4.05 19.78
C THR A 122 -26.06 -3.09 20.51
N SER A 123 -27.37 -3.30 20.37
CA SER A 123 -28.40 -2.50 21.06
C SER A 123 -28.31 -0.99 20.77
N GLY A 124 -27.93 -0.60 19.55
CA GLY A 124 -27.80 0.80 19.13
C GLY A 124 -26.44 1.43 19.48
N TYR A 125 -25.49 0.65 19.98
CA TYR A 125 -24.13 1.10 20.27
C TYR A 125 -23.14 0.49 19.27
N PRO A 126 -22.48 1.31 18.42
CA PRO A 126 -21.44 0.82 17.53
C PRO A 126 -20.15 0.53 18.30
N HIS A 127 -19.64 -0.68 18.12
CA HIS A 127 -18.33 -1.10 18.61
C HIS A 127 -17.36 -1.21 17.43
N CYS A 128 -16.31 -0.39 17.42
CA CYS A 128 -15.32 -0.35 16.35
C CYS A 128 -14.01 -1.02 16.79
N PHE A 129 -13.53 -1.94 15.98
CA PHE A 129 -12.32 -2.70 16.20
C PHE A 129 -11.30 -2.36 15.12
N VAL A 130 -10.12 -1.94 15.55
CA VAL A 130 -8.94 -1.75 14.70
C VAL A 130 -7.97 -2.89 14.96
N SER A 131 -7.26 -3.33 13.93
CA SER A 131 -6.24 -4.38 14.07
C SER A 131 -5.26 -4.05 15.19
N LYS A 132 -5.01 -5.01 16.08
CA LYS A 132 -4.13 -4.91 17.25
C LYS A 132 -4.57 -3.92 18.34
N ASP A 133 -5.76 -3.33 18.27
CA ASP A 133 -6.22 -2.44 19.33
C ASP A 133 -6.54 -3.20 20.62
N LYS A 134 -6.45 -2.48 21.75
CA LYS A 134 -6.74 -2.97 23.11
C LYS A 134 -7.63 -1.97 23.86
N LYS A 135 -8.46 -1.24 23.12
CA LYS A 135 -9.28 -0.13 23.65
C LYS A 135 -10.35 -0.60 24.63
N TYR A 136 -10.84 -1.82 24.44
CA TYR A 136 -11.93 -2.38 25.23
C TYR A 136 -11.40 -3.03 26.52
N PRO A 137 -12.05 -2.82 27.68
CA PRO A 137 -11.70 -3.52 28.92
C PRO A 137 -11.69 -5.05 28.78
N GLN A 138 -12.51 -5.59 27.87
CA GLN A 138 -12.64 -7.01 27.58
C GLN A 138 -11.64 -7.53 26.55
N TYR A 139 -10.63 -6.73 26.15
CA TYR A 139 -9.72 -7.12 25.06
C TYR A 139 -9.09 -8.50 25.29
N CYS A 140 -8.71 -8.86 26.52
CA CYS A 140 -8.17 -10.19 26.82
C CYS A 140 -9.10 -11.31 26.33
N MET A 141 -10.39 -11.25 26.66
CA MET A 141 -11.38 -12.25 26.23
C MET A 141 -11.56 -12.28 24.71
N ILE A 142 -11.49 -11.12 24.05
CA ILE A 142 -11.56 -11.02 22.60
C ILE A 142 -10.35 -11.73 21.96
N TYR A 143 -9.14 -11.46 22.45
CA TYR A 143 -7.93 -12.11 21.94
C TYR A 143 -7.88 -13.61 22.25
N ASP A 144 -8.39 -14.04 23.40
CA ASP A 144 -8.52 -15.46 23.72
C ASP A 144 -9.46 -16.18 22.73
N MET A 145 -10.61 -15.57 22.43
CA MET A 145 -11.55 -16.09 21.43
C MET A 145 -10.94 -16.10 20.02
N LEU A 146 -10.22 -15.03 19.62
CA LEU A 146 -9.51 -14.99 18.34
C LEU A 146 -8.44 -16.08 18.25
N GLY A 147 -7.73 -16.35 19.34
CA GLY A 147 -6.76 -17.44 19.44
C GLY A 147 -7.42 -18.80 19.25
N TYR A 148 -8.52 -19.05 19.96
CA TYR A 148 -9.33 -20.27 19.82
C TYR A 148 -9.82 -20.46 18.38
N LEU A 149 -10.39 -19.43 17.75
CA LEU A 149 -10.85 -19.48 16.37
C LEU A 149 -9.70 -19.76 15.40
N THR A 150 -8.54 -19.15 15.62
CA THR A 150 -7.33 -19.38 14.80
C THR A 150 -6.89 -20.83 14.82
N ILE A 151 -6.95 -21.50 15.98
CA ILE A 151 -6.64 -22.93 16.11
C ILE A 151 -7.65 -23.76 15.31
N ASN A 152 -8.95 -23.52 15.52
CA ASN A 152 -10.01 -24.25 14.79
C ASN A 152 -9.89 -24.09 13.27
N MET A 153 -9.56 -22.89 12.80
CA MET A 153 -9.36 -22.65 11.36
C MET A 153 -8.19 -23.49 10.82
N LYS A 154 -7.06 -23.54 11.54
CA LYS A 154 -5.91 -24.35 11.15
C LYS A 154 -6.24 -25.83 11.14
N ASP A 155 -6.95 -26.33 12.13
CA ASP A 155 -7.39 -27.73 12.22
C ASP A 155 -8.34 -28.11 11.08
N ALA A 156 -9.18 -27.17 10.64
CA ALA A 156 -10.03 -27.30 9.45
C ALA A 156 -9.25 -27.21 8.11
N GLY A 157 -7.93 -27.09 8.16
CA GLY A 157 -7.06 -27.07 6.98
C GLY A 157 -6.75 -25.68 6.42
N TYR A 158 -7.12 -24.59 7.12
CA TYR A 158 -6.74 -23.24 6.72
C TYR A 158 -5.22 -23.06 6.81
N LYS A 159 -4.59 -22.69 5.69
CA LYS A 159 -3.17 -22.34 5.62
C LYS A 159 -3.03 -20.84 5.37
N PRO A 160 -2.62 -20.05 6.36
CA PRO A 160 -2.38 -18.63 6.15
C PRO A 160 -1.22 -18.44 5.17
N LYS A 161 -1.38 -17.55 4.19
CA LYS A 161 -0.25 -17.10 3.36
C LYS A 161 0.56 -16.09 4.17
N LEU A 162 1.61 -16.56 4.84
CA LEU A 162 2.47 -15.75 5.72
C LEU A 162 3.65 -15.10 4.99
N GLU A 163 3.83 -15.36 3.70
CA GLU A 163 4.98 -14.93 2.86
C GLU A 163 5.22 -13.40 2.80
N LEU A 164 4.37 -12.58 3.44
CA LEU A 164 4.47 -11.12 3.48
C LEU A 164 4.47 -10.53 4.90
N ILE A 165 4.42 -11.35 5.97
CA ILE A 165 4.10 -10.87 7.33
C ILE A 165 5.18 -11.20 8.38
N GLU A 166 6.03 -12.21 8.16
CA GLU A 166 6.95 -12.70 9.22
C GLU A 166 8.03 -11.69 9.66
N GLU A 167 8.46 -10.78 8.79
CA GLU A 167 9.43 -9.72 9.15
C GLU A 167 8.79 -8.51 9.86
N TRP A 168 7.47 -8.36 9.80
CA TRP A 168 6.76 -7.14 10.26
C TRP A 168 6.32 -7.19 11.71
N ILE A 169 6.20 -8.38 12.31
CA ILE A 169 5.67 -8.55 13.65
C ILE A 169 6.78 -8.48 14.71
N TYR A 170 8.02 -8.87 14.37
CA TYR A 170 9.13 -8.92 15.32
C TYR A 170 9.98 -7.63 15.39
N GLY A 171 9.73 -6.63 14.53
CA GLY A 171 10.50 -5.38 14.50
C GLY A 171 9.90 -4.20 15.29
N LEU A 172 8.82 -4.42 16.06
CA LEU A 172 8.16 -3.38 16.86
C LEU A 172 8.13 -3.70 18.36
N GLU A 173 8.89 -4.71 18.79
CA GLU A 173 9.23 -4.90 20.20
C GLU A 173 10.57 -4.23 20.48
N GLU A 174 10.54 -2.90 20.63
CA GLU A 174 11.34 -2.10 21.58
C GLU A 174 10.79 -0.67 21.67
#